data_AF-A0A656GQG5-F1
#
_entry.id   AF-A0A656GQG5-F1
#
_cell.length_a   1.000
_cell.length_b   1.000
_cell.length_c   1.000
_cell.angle_alpha   90.00
_cell.angle_beta   90.00
_cell.angle_gamma   90.00
#
_symmetry.space_group_name_H-M   'P 1'
#
loop_
_entity.id
_entity.type
_entity.pdbx_description
1 polymer ?
#
loop_
_entity_poly.entity_id
_entity_poly.type
_entity_poly.pdbx_seq_one_letter_code
_entity_poly.pdbx_strand_id
1 'polypeptide(L)'
;MMEGGHFHIFRNLVQTPKMLIFINELIQGNDNNHSDIVGVYERYQHSSIYKGKIVRSIFCIYERNNVLMHYYLERFPNQDGSGKIDYHFKYHGLTFLIANRIFSVDFETIQKNEITFSNLAAVNRNAKRYIFGVTSGIAATMVRQPVATKVAMNYISKGLITKAMIKRATVLAPDDASIPKEVADYLGSGTSTIDPM
;
A
#
# COMPACT_ATOMS: atom_id res chain seq x y z
N MET A 1 15.58 -14.85 -3.95
CA MET A 1 14.73 -14.64 -2.77
C MET A 1 15.47 -13.65 -1.90
N MET A 2 14.98 -12.41 -1.72
CA MET A 2 15.66 -11.43 -0.86
C MET A 2 15.14 -11.65 0.57
N GLU A 3 15.96 -12.31 1.37
CA GLU A 3 15.71 -12.63 2.77
C GLU A 3 15.68 -11.34 3.59
N GLY A 4 14.53 -11.06 4.21
CA GLY A 4 14.27 -9.85 4.99
C GLY A 4 14.92 -9.91 6.38
N GLY A 5 16.24 -9.85 6.44
CA GLY A 5 17.04 -9.93 7.66
C GLY A 5 16.89 -8.77 8.65
N HIS A 6 16.03 -7.78 8.41
CA HIS A 6 15.89 -6.60 9.26
C HIS A 6 14.43 -6.31 9.65
N PHE A 7 13.72 -7.33 10.14
CA PHE A 7 12.30 -7.25 10.50
C PHE A 7 11.95 -7.94 11.83
N HIS A 8 12.81 -7.80 12.84
CA HIS A 8 12.52 -8.42 14.14
C HIS A 8 11.36 -7.77 14.87
N ILE A 9 11.20 -6.44 14.83
CA ILE A 9 10.17 -5.75 15.65
C ILE A 9 8.76 -6.19 15.28
N PHE A 10 8.39 -6.10 14.01
CA PHE A 10 7.03 -6.45 13.59
C PHE A 10 6.80 -7.97 13.61
N ARG A 11 7.80 -8.78 13.24
CA ARG A 11 7.71 -10.24 13.39
C ARG A 11 7.48 -10.63 14.86
N ASN A 12 8.21 -10.00 15.78
CA ASN A 12 8.03 -10.21 17.21
C ASN A 12 6.68 -9.68 17.68
N LEU A 13 6.25 -8.49 17.21
CA LEU A 13 4.98 -7.86 17.56
C LEU A 13 3.79 -8.77 17.22
N VAL A 14 3.74 -9.28 15.99
CA VAL A 14 2.68 -10.19 15.52
C VAL A 14 2.69 -11.52 16.28
N GLN A 15 3.83 -11.93 16.81
CA GLN A 15 3.98 -13.13 17.63
C GLN A 15 3.71 -12.90 19.12
N THR A 16 3.49 -11.65 19.56
CA THR A 16 3.20 -11.40 20.97
C THR A 16 1.82 -11.96 21.35
N PRO A 17 1.65 -12.52 22.57
CA PRO A 17 0.38 -13.11 22.99
C PRO A 17 -0.81 -12.14 22.87
N LYS A 18 -0.61 -10.86 23.23
CA LYS A 18 -1.67 -9.83 23.13
C LYS A 18 -2.10 -9.58 21.69
N MET A 19 -1.15 -9.56 20.76
CA MET A 19 -1.46 -9.35 19.35
C MET A 19 -2.17 -10.56 18.75
N LEU A 20 -1.76 -11.77 19.12
CA LEU A 20 -2.43 -13.00 18.69
C LEU A 20 -3.89 -13.05 19.18
N ILE A 21 -4.14 -12.65 20.44
CA ILE A 21 -5.51 -12.53 20.96
C ILE A 21 -6.31 -11.54 20.12
N PHE A 22 -5.80 -10.33 19.90
CA PHE A 22 -6.47 -9.32 19.08
C PHE A 22 -6.78 -9.80 17.65
N ILE A 23 -5.81 -10.44 16.99
CA ILE A 23 -5.98 -10.99 15.64
C ILE A 23 -7.04 -12.10 15.64
N ASN A 24 -7.01 -13.01 16.61
CA ASN A 24 -7.96 -14.10 16.70
C ASN A 24 -9.39 -13.59 16.88
N GLU A 25 -9.61 -12.57 17.72
CA GLU A 25 -10.93 -11.94 17.89
C GLU A 25 -11.43 -11.29 16.59
N LEU A 26 -10.54 -10.63 15.84
CA LEU A 26 -10.91 -10.03 14.54
C LEU A 26 -11.29 -11.08 13.48
N ILE A 27 -10.64 -12.25 13.51
CA ILE A 27 -10.88 -13.34 12.56
C ILE A 27 -12.16 -14.11 12.93
N GLN A 28 -12.38 -14.42 14.21
CA GLN A 28 -13.52 -15.24 14.65
C GLN A 28 -14.89 -14.62 14.33
N GLY A 29 -14.96 -13.30 14.12
CA GLY A 29 -16.18 -12.61 13.71
C GLY A 29 -16.44 -12.54 12.20
N ASN A 30 -15.56 -13.08 11.35
CA ASN A 30 -15.65 -12.89 9.90
C ASN A 30 -15.31 -14.15 9.09
N ASP A 31 -16.29 -14.72 8.39
CA ASP A 31 -16.06 -15.69 7.29
C ASP A 31 -15.57 -14.96 6.04
N ASN A 32 -14.32 -14.48 6.06
CA ASN A 32 -13.75 -13.74 4.95
C ASN A 32 -12.95 -14.66 4.02
N ASN A 33 -13.35 -14.72 2.75
CA ASN A 33 -12.54 -15.32 1.70
C ASN A 33 -11.31 -14.43 1.41
N HIS A 34 -10.18 -14.71 2.07
CA HIS A 34 -8.91 -14.01 1.89
C HIS A 34 -8.39 -14.06 0.44
N SER A 35 -8.74 -15.12 -0.31
CA SER A 35 -8.19 -15.39 -1.64
C SER A 35 -8.52 -14.32 -2.69
N ASP A 36 -9.55 -13.51 -2.46
CA ASP A 36 -9.98 -12.49 -3.42
C ASP A 36 -9.02 -11.29 -3.49
N ILE A 37 -8.32 -11.00 -2.38
CA ILE A 37 -7.43 -9.85 -2.27
C ILE A 37 -5.94 -10.22 -2.19
N VAL A 38 -5.59 -11.50 -2.04
CA VAL A 38 -4.19 -11.94 -2.05
C VAL A 38 -3.56 -11.81 -3.43
N GLY A 39 -2.36 -11.23 -3.48
CA GLY A 39 -1.57 -11.06 -4.70
C GLY A 39 -0.79 -9.76 -4.73
N VAL A 40 -0.30 -9.42 -5.91
CA VAL A 40 0.51 -8.23 -6.17
C VAL A 40 -0.32 -7.20 -6.92
N TYR A 41 -0.18 -5.94 -6.51
CA TYR A 41 -0.83 -4.77 -7.02
C TYR A 41 0.20 -3.69 -7.40
N GLU A 42 -0.13 -2.90 -8.40
CA GLU A 42 0.41 -1.55 -8.51
C GLU A 42 -0.46 -0.61 -7.69
N ARG A 43 0.13 0.06 -6.71
CA ARG A 43 -0.52 1.01 -5.81
C ARG A 43 -0.13 2.42 -6.23
N TYR A 44 -1.11 3.31 -6.31
CA TYR A 44 -1.00 4.66 -6.84
C TYR A 44 -1.50 5.67 -5.81
N GLN A 45 -0.73 6.73 -5.59
CA GLN A 45 -1.09 7.85 -4.71
C GLN A 45 -0.37 9.13 -5.16
N HIS A 46 -0.84 10.29 -4.73
CA HIS A 46 -0.11 11.53 -4.95
C HIS A 46 1.22 11.53 -4.20
N SER A 47 2.27 12.01 -4.86
CA SER A 47 3.61 12.07 -4.28
C SER A 47 3.74 13.24 -3.29
N SER A 48 4.22 12.92 -2.09
CA SER A 48 4.61 13.92 -1.08
C SER A 48 6.01 14.51 -1.34
N ILE A 49 6.87 13.79 -2.06
CA ILE A 49 8.25 14.19 -2.37
C ILE A 49 8.30 14.99 -3.68
N TYR A 50 7.72 14.47 -4.76
CA TYR A 50 7.70 15.13 -6.07
C TYR A 50 6.31 15.70 -6.33
N LYS A 51 6.09 16.96 -5.90
CA LYS A 51 4.79 17.65 -6.00
C LYS A 51 4.17 17.54 -7.39
N GLY A 52 2.87 17.25 -7.44
CA GLY A 52 2.11 17.12 -8.68
C GLY A 52 2.36 15.82 -9.46
N LYS A 53 3.13 14.87 -8.91
CA LYS A 53 3.35 13.56 -9.51
C LYS A 53 2.57 12.46 -8.77
N ILE A 54 2.45 11.30 -9.42
CA ILE A 54 1.83 10.09 -8.87
C ILE A 54 2.94 9.07 -8.57
N VAL A 55 3.00 8.58 -7.34
CA VAL A 55 3.89 7.45 -6.98
C VAL A 55 3.18 6.15 -7.37
N ARG A 56 3.87 5.31 -8.15
CA ARG A 56 3.49 3.91 -8.39
C ARG A 56 4.38 3.02 -7.55
N SER A 57 3.83 2.47 -6.48
CA SER A 57 4.48 1.46 -5.64
C SER A 57 4.00 0.06 -5.98
N ILE A 58 4.80 -0.95 -5.60
CA ILE A 58 4.44 -2.37 -5.82
C ILE A 58 4.07 -2.96 -4.48
N PHE A 59 2.81 -3.35 -4.35
CA PHE A 59 2.18 -3.75 -3.10
C PHE A 59 1.77 -5.21 -3.16
N CYS A 60 2.09 -5.99 -2.15
CA CYS A 60 1.74 -7.41 -2.10
C CYS A 60 1.01 -7.74 -0.81
N ILE A 61 -0.19 -8.30 -0.95
CA ILE A 61 -0.96 -8.92 0.13
C ILE A 61 -0.72 -10.41 0.07
N TYR A 62 -0.37 -11.02 1.19
CA TYR A 62 -0.14 -12.45 1.32
C TYR A 62 -0.65 -12.96 2.65
N GLU A 63 -1.05 -14.22 2.69
CA GLU A 63 -1.55 -14.86 3.89
C GLU A 63 -0.48 -15.72 4.55
N ARG A 64 -0.43 -15.71 5.88
CA ARG A 64 0.39 -16.63 6.67
C ARG A 64 -0.29 -16.87 8.00
N ASN A 65 -0.48 -18.15 8.36
CA ASN A 65 -1.13 -18.54 9.61
C ASN A 65 -2.52 -17.88 9.80
N ASN A 66 -3.32 -17.82 8.73
CA ASN A 66 -4.63 -17.15 8.70
C ASN A 66 -4.60 -15.63 8.95
N VAL A 67 -3.42 -15.02 8.90
CA VAL A 67 -3.23 -13.57 9.03
C VAL A 67 -2.84 -13.00 7.67
N LEU A 68 -3.58 -11.99 7.24
CA LEU A 68 -3.23 -11.21 6.06
C LEU A 68 -2.13 -10.21 6.42
N MET A 69 -1.02 -10.35 5.72
CA MET A 69 0.12 -9.45 5.80
C MET A 69 0.33 -8.78 4.47
N HIS A 70 1.03 -7.65 4.49
CA HIS A 70 1.46 -7.00 3.27
C HIS A 70 2.86 -6.42 3.39
N TYR A 71 3.43 -6.17 2.22
CA TYR A 71 4.64 -5.38 2.08
C TYR A 71 4.61 -4.64 0.75
N TYR A 72 5.23 -3.48 0.72
CA TYR A 72 5.39 -2.72 -0.52
C TYR A 72 6.66 -1.92 -0.53
N LEU A 73 6.98 -1.42 -1.71
CA LEU A 73 8.15 -0.58 -1.91
C LEU A 73 7.84 0.58 -2.85
N GLU A 74 8.52 1.68 -2.60
CA GLU A 74 8.47 2.88 -3.41
C GLU A 74 9.88 3.19 -3.93
N ARG A 75 9.97 3.73 -5.14
CA ARG A 75 11.24 4.16 -5.75
C ARG A 75 11.05 5.53 -6.39
N PHE A 76 11.97 6.43 -6.07
CA PHE A 76 12.00 7.81 -6.54
C PHE A 76 13.25 7.99 -7.40
N PRO A 77 13.11 7.98 -8.73
CA PRO A 77 14.22 8.25 -9.63
C PRO A 77 14.73 9.69 -9.47
N ASN A 78 16.03 9.87 -9.64
CA ASN A 78 16.64 11.18 -9.71
C ASN A 78 16.05 12.01 -10.85
N GLN A 79 15.81 13.29 -10.59
CA GLN A 79 15.23 14.23 -11.57
C GLN A 79 16.23 14.71 -12.63
N ASP A 80 17.52 14.39 -12.49
CA ASP A 80 18.60 14.72 -13.43
C ASP A 80 18.62 13.83 -14.69
N GLY A 81 17.74 12.83 -14.78
CA GLY A 81 17.66 11.90 -15.92
C GLY A 81 18.73 10.81 -15.93
N SER A 82 19.57 10.70 -14.91
CA SER A 82 20.63 9.68 -14.80
C SER A 82 20.11 8.25 -14.61
N GLY A 83 18.83 8.08 -14.31
CA GLY A 83 18.21 6.79 -13.97
C GLY A 83 18.62 6.25 -12.60
N LYS A 84 19.38 7.02 -11.81
CA LYS A 84 19.67 6.72 -10.40
C LYS A 84 18.40 6.82 -9.56
N ILE A 85 18.37 6.11 -8.44
CA ILE A 85 17.28 6.19 -7.47
C ILE A 85 17.77 7.01 -6.27
N ASP A 86 17.14 8.14 -6.02
CA ASP A 86 17.47 9.00 -4.86
C ASP A 86 16.89 8.43 -3.59
N TYR A 87 15.64 7.96 -3.65
CA TYR A 87 14.94 7.43 -2.49
C TYR A 87 14.30 6.09 -2.80
N HIS A 88 14.42 5.17 -1.85
CA HIS A 88 13.66 3.92 -1.84
C HIS A 88 13.13 3.71 -0.43
N PHE A 89 11.88 3.27 -0.37
CA PHE A 89 11.19 3.01 0.89
C PHE A 89 10.64 1.60 0.86
N LYS A 90 10.60 0.95 2.02
CA LYS A 90 10.04 -0.39 2.14
C LYS A 90 9.13 -0.44 3.35
N TYR A 91 7.91 -0.89 3.12
CA TYR A 91 6.88 -0.95 4.14
C TYR A 91 6.46 -2.39 4.36
N HIS A 92 6.10 -2.71 5.60
CA HIS A 92 5.49 -4.00 5.94
C HIS A 92 4.40 -3.79 6.98
N GLY A 93 3.35 -4.59 6.88
CA GLY A 93 2.15 -4.37 7.65
C GLY A 93 1.20 -5.54 7.73
N LEU A 94 0.11 -5.30 8.46
CA LEU A 94 -1.04 -6.19 8.56
C LEU A 94 -2.17 -5.62 7.73
N THR A 95 -2.93 -6.51 7.12
CA THR A 95 -4.19 -6.21 6.47
C THR A 95 -5.30 -6.96 7.18
N PHE A 96 -6.43 -6.30 7.39
CA PHE A 96 -7.62 -6.85 8.03
C PHE A 96 -8.78 -6.73 7.07
N LEU A 97 -9.57 -7.79 6.96
CA LEU A 97 -10.85 -7.75 6.28
C LEU A 97 -11.95 -7.71 7.34
N ILE A 98 -12.83 -6.72 7.25
CA ILE A 98 -14.00 -6.59 8.13
C ILE A 98 -15.18 -6.18 7.25
N ALA A 99 -16.22 -7.01 7.17
CA ALA A 99 -17.42 -6.75 6.36
C ALA A 99 -17.10 -6.27 4.90
N ASN A 100 -16.18 -6.97 4.23
CA ASN A 100 -15.73 -6.63 2.86
C ASN A 100 -15.10 -5.22 2.72
N ARG A 101 -14.55 -4.68 3.81
CA ARG A 101 -13.66 -3.51 3.85
C ARG A 101 -12.27 -3.96 4.27
N ILE A 102 -11.27 -3.36 3.66
CA ILE A 102 -9.85 -3.69 3.84
C ILE A 102 -9.24 -2.57 4.69
N PHE A 103 -8.68 -2.94 5.83
CA PHE A 103 -7.94 -2.02 6.69
C PHE A 103 -6.48 -2.46 6.71
N SER A 104 -5.55 -1.52 6.51
CA SER A 104 -4.12 -1.85 6.55
C SER A 104 -3.39 -0.93 7.51
N VAL A 105 -2.42 -1.49 8.23
CA VAL A 105 -1.45 -0.74 9.04
C VAL A 105 -0.05 -1.19 8.68
N ASP A 106 0.84 -0.28 8.36
CA ASP A 106 2.23 -0.58 8.01
C ASP A 106 3.24 0.42 8.53
N PHE A 107 4.48 -0.05 8.62
CA PHE A 107 5.63 0.71 9.08
C PHE A 107 6.65 0.80 7.95
N GLU A 108 7.24 1.98 7.77
CA GLU A 108 8.44 2.12 6.96
C GLU A 108 9.60 1.43 7.70
N THR A 109 10.31 0.52 7.03
CA THR A 109 11.22 -0.44 7.68
C THR A 109 12.69 -0.08 7.59
N ILE A 110 13.07 0.89 6.75
CA ILE A 110 14.46 1.31 6.58
C ILE A 110 14.80 2.39 7.60
N GLN A 111 14.01 3.46 7.63
CA GLN A 111 14.12 4.63 8.49
C GLN A 111 13.31 4.50 9.79
N LYS A 112 12.27 3.63 9.83
CA LYS A 112 11.48 3.33 11.04
C LYS A 112 10.82 4.55 11.68
N ASN A 113 10.44 5.52 10.85
CA ASN A 113 9.98 6.83 11.30
C ASN A 113 8.55 7.16 10.84
N GLU A 114 7.86 6.21 10.19
CA GLU A 114 6.53 6.39 9.64
C GLU A 114 5.68 5.14 9.90
N ILE A 115 4.45 5.37 10.34
CA ILE A 115 3.36 4.42 10.34
C ILE A 115 2.26 4.96 9.43
N THR A 116 1.66 4.10 8.61
CA THR A 116 0.52 4.47 7.77
C THR A 116 -0.68 3.59 8.06
N PHE A 117 -1.87 4.17 7.87
CA PHE A 117 -3.15 3.50 8.02
C PHE A 117 -3.95 3.65 6.73
N SER A 118 -4.53 2.58 6.22
CA SER A 118 -5.38 2.62 5.03
C SER A 118 -6.77 2.05 5.31
N ASN A 119 -7.79 2.69 4.75
CA ASN A 119 -9.16 2.18 4.67
C ASN A 119 -9.54 2.08 3.19
N LEU A 120 -9.79 0.85 2.74
CA LEU A 120 -9.93 0.52 1.34
C LEU A 120 -11.15 -0.37 1.09
N ALA A 121 -11.67 -0.30 -0.13
CA ALA A 121 -12.74 -1.16 -0.62
C ALA A 121 -12.33 -1.80 -1.94
N ALA A 122 -12.49 -3.12 -2.03
CA ALA A 122 -12.33 -3.83 -3.28
C ALA A 122 -13.51 -3.54 -4.21
N VAL A 123 -13.20 -3.29 -5.49
CA VAL A 123 -14.17 -3.06 -6.55
C VAL A 123 -13.82 -3.96 -7.72
N ASN A 124 -14.75 -4.84 -8.09
CA ASN A 124 -14.62 -5.68 -9.27
C ASN A 124 -15.32 -4.99 -10.45
N ARG A 125 -14.56 -4.68 -11.51
CA ARG A 125 -15.11 -4.10 -12.74
C ARG A 125 -14.49 -4.79 -13.96
N ASN A 126 -15.32 -5.39 -14.81
CA ASN A 126 -14.89 -5.99 -16.08
C ASN A 126 -13.69 -6.95 -15.94
N ALA A 127 -13.77 -7.91 -15.01
CA ALA A 127 -12.71 -8.87 -14.65
C ALA A 127 -11.41 -8.29 -14.04
N LYS A 128 -11.25 -6.96 -14.04
CA LYS A 128 -10.15 -6.30 -13.33
C LYS A 128 -10.51 -6.10 -11.85
N ARG A 129 -9.53 -6.34 -11.00
CA ARG A 129 -9.64 -6.17 -9.55
C ARG A 129 -8.94 -4.88 -9.15
N TYR A 130 -9.73 -3.90 -8.75
CA TYR A 130 -9.24 -2.64 -8.20
C TYR A 130 -9.53 -2.59 -6.70
N ILE A 131 -8.69 -1.86 -5.97
CA ILE A 131 -8.95 -1.50 -4.58
C ILE A 131 -8.78 0.00 -4.46
N PHE A 132 -9.78 0.70 -3.97
CA PHE A 132 -9.76 2.16 -3.82
C PHE A 132 -9.95 2.54 -2.36
N GLY A 133 -9.41 3.67 -1.94
CA GLY A 133 -9.65 4.20 -0.62
C GLY A 133 -8.74 5.35 -0.25
N VAL A 134 -8.51 5.49 1.05
CA VAL A 134 -7.65 6.53 1.60
C VAL A 134 -6.56 5.92 2.46
N THR A 135 -5.38 6.53 2.40
CA THR A 135 -4.28 6.25 3.33
C THR A 135 -3.99 7.52 4.12
N SER A 136 -3.63 7.36 5.39
CA SER A 136 -3.15 8.44 6.25
C SER A 136 -1.80 8.10 6.85
N GLY A 137 -1.02 9.13 7.15
CA GLY A 137 0.34 9.00 7.66
C GLY A 137 0.96 10.38 7.89
N ILE A 138 2.28 10.42 8.04
CA ILE A 138 3.03 11.66 8.18
C ILE A 138 3.77 11.93 6.88
N ALA A 139 3.49 13.05 6.23
CA ALA A 139 4.17 13.38 4.98
C ALA A 139 5.69 13.50 5.20
N ALA A 140 6.47 12.96 4.28
CA ALA A 140 7.92 13.07 4.21
C ALA A 140 8.40 14.49 3.77
N THR A 141 7.83 15.53 4.37
CA THR A 141 8.19 16.94 4.15
C THR A 141 8.94 17.48 5.37
N MET A 142 9.63 18.61 5.22
CA MET A 142 10.36 19.25 6.33
C MET A 142 9.48 19.54 7.56
N VAL A 143 8.19 19.83 7.35
CA VAL A 143 7.23 20.15 8.41
C VAL A 143 6.51 18.93 8.99
N ARG A 144 6.70 17.74 8.41
CA ARG A 144 6.12 16.45 8.86
C ARG A 144 4.64 16.54 9.24
N GLN A 145 3.83 17.16 8.38
CA GLN A 145 2.40 17.31 8.64
C GLN A 145 1.66 15.97 8.49
N PRO A 146 0.66 15.69 9.34
CA PRO A 146 -0.29 14.62 9.10
C PRO A 146 -1.02 14.83 7.77
N VAL A 147 -1.15 13.75 6.99
CA VAL A 147 -1.82 13.77 5.70
C VAL A 147 -2.77 12.59 5.57
N ALA A 148 -3.86 12.82 4.84
CA ALA A 148 -4.70 11.77 4.29
C ALA A 148 -4.77 11.98 2.77
N THR A 149 -4.60 10.91 2.00
CA THR A 149 -4.62 10.98 0.54
C THR A 149 -5.34 9.78 -0.06
N LYS A 150 -5.91 9.99 -1.25
CA LYS A 150 -6.51 8.91 -2.03
C LYS A 150 -5.43 7.92 -2.45
N VAL A 151 -5.79 6.66 -2.40
CA VAL A 151 -4.96 5.55 -2.87
C VAL A 151 -5.80 4.62 -3.73
N ALA A 152 -5.20 4.18 -4.83
CA ALA A 152 -5.79 3.23 -5.75
C ALA A 152 -4.83 2.08 -6.00
N MET A 153 -5.34 0.86 -6.11
CA MET A 153 -4.54 -0.32 -6.41
C MET A 153 -5.14 -1.07 -7.58
N ASN A 154 -4.28 -1.47 -8.51
CA ASN A 154 -4.62 -2.30 -9.65
C ASN A 154 -3.93 -3.65 -9.50
N TYR A 155 -4.70 -4.74 -9.50
CA TYR A 155 -4.16 -6.09 -9.41
C TYR A 155 -3.31 -6.43 -10.65
N ILE A 156 -2.13 -7.01 -10.44
CA ILE A 156 -1.21 -7.38 -11.53
C ILE A 156 -0.85 -8.87 -11.57
N SER A 157 -0.76 -9.56 -10.44
CA SER A 157 -0.46 -11.00 -10.44
C SER A 157 -0.78 -11.72 -9.13
N LYS A 158 -0.88 -13.04 -9.19
CA LYS A 158 -0.79 -13.91 -8.00
C LYS A 158 0.66 -13.98 -7.50
N GLY A 159 0.85 -14.48 -6.29
CA GLY A 159 2.16 -14.75 -5.70
C GLY A 159 2.81 -13.52 -5.07
N LEU A 160 4.14 -13.50 -5.05
CA LEU A 160 4.96 -12.48 -4.38
C LEU A 160 5.62 -11.53 -5.38
N ILE A 161 6.09 -10.38 -4.89
CA ILE A 161 6.80 -9.37 -5.69
C ILE A 161 8.05 -9.97 -6.35
N THR A 162 8.18 -9.81 -7.66
CA THR A 162 9.36 -10.21 -8.44
C THR A 162 10.29 -9.01 -8.74
N LYS A 163 11.55 -9.29 -9.10
CA LYS A 163 12.50 -8.23 -9.52
C LYS A 163 12.00 -7.42 -10.72
N ALA A 164 11.27 -8.04 -11.65
CA ALA A 164 10.70 -7.36 -12.81
C ALA A 164 9.61 -6.37 -12.38
N MET A 165 8.78 -6.74 -11.39
CA MET A 165 7.77 -5.84 -10.84
C MET A 165 8.41 -4.67 -10.09
N ILE A 166 9.47 -4.90 -9.32
CA ILE A 166 10.22 -3.83 -8.61
C ILE A 166 10.73 -2.75 -9.58
N LYS A 167 11.09 -3.12 -10.80
CA LYS A 167 11.51 -2.15 -11.83
C LYS A 167 10.38 -1.24 -12.31
N ARG A 168 9.11 -1.62 -12.12
CA ARG A 168 7.95 -0.79 -12.42
C ARG A 168 7.67 0.24 -11.32
N ALA A 169 8.17 0.05 -10.10
CA ALA A 169 8.02 1.06 -9.04
C ALA A 169 8.74 2.36 -9.45
N THR A 170 8.02 3.47 -9.48
CA THR A 170 8.53 4.76 -9.96
C THR A 170 7.59 5.91 -9.60
N VAL A 171 7.94 7.12 -10.00
CA VAL A 171 7.08 8.29 -10.01
C VAL A 171 6.68 8.64 -11.45
N LEU A 172 5.40 8.98 -11.65
CA LEU A 172 4.76 9.20 -12.94
C LEU A 172 4.15 10.60 -13.04
N ALA A 173 4.02 11.12 -14.25
CA ALA A 173 3.17 12.28 -14.49
C ALA A 173 1.68 11.91 -14.31
N PRO A 174 0.80 12.85 -13.91
CA PRO A 174 -0.62 12.56 -13.73
C PRO A 174 -1.34 12.03 -14.98
N ASP A 175 -0.85 12.40 -16.16
CA ASP A 175 -1.35 12.05 -17.48
C ASP A 175 -0.60 10.86 -18.13
N ASP A 176 0.27 10.18 -17.37
CA ASP A 176 1.04 9.04 -17.87
C ASP A 176 0.11 7.89 -18.29
N ALA A 177 0.22 7.47 -19.56
CA ALA A 177 -0.64 6.45 -20.15
C ALA A 177 -0.53 5.06 -19.50
N SER A 178 0.51 4.80 -18.69
CA SER A 178 0.64 3.55 -17.92
C SER A 178 -0.21 3.53 -16.65
N ILE A 179 -0.86 4.64 -16.29
CA ILE A 179 -1.84 4.70 -15.21
C ILE A 179 -3.19 4.22 -15.75
N PRO A 180 -3.80 3.17 -15.17
CA PRO A 180 -5.11 2.72 -15.59
C PRO A 180 -6.15 3.83 -15.48
N LYS A 181 -7.06 3.93 -16.45
CA LYS A 181 -8.08 4.98 -16.47
C LYS A 181 -8.88 5.06 -15.16
N GLU A 182 -9.30 3.92 -14.61
CA GLU A 182 -10.05 3.87 -13.35
C GLU A 182 -9.24 4.42 -12.16
N VAL A 183 -7.92 4.23 -12.17
CA VAL A 183 -7.01 4.79 -11.18
C VAL A 183 -6.91 6.31 -11.34
N ALA A 184 -6.68 6.79 -12.56
CA ALA A 184 -6.61 8.21 -12.86
C ALA A 184 -7.93 8.93 -12.52
N ASP A 185 -9.07 8.35 -12.88
CA ASP A 185 -10.40 8.85 -12.55
C ASP A 185 -10.60 8.92 -11.03
N TYR A 186 -10.23 7.87 -10.28
CA TYR A 186 -10.38 7.88 -8.82
C TYR A 186 -9.49 8.94 -8.15
N LEU A 187 -8.22 9.02 -8.52
CA LEU A 187 -7.27 9.98 -7.97
C LEU A 187 -7.61 11.43 -8.36
N GLY A 188 -8.11 11.64 -9.58
CA GLY A 188 -8.49 12.96 -10.10
C GLY A 188 -9.91 13.40 -9.73
N SER A 189 -10.79 12.48 -9.32
CA SER A 189 -12.15 12.82 -8.86
C SER A 189 -12.09 13.71 -7.61
N GLY A 190 -13.11 14.55 -7.42
CA GLY A 190 -13.29 15.54 -6.34
C GLY A 190 -12.30 15.46 -5.17
N THR A 191 -11.50 16.51 -5.02
CA THR A 191 -10.75 16.86 -3.79
C THR A 191 -11.68 17.44 -2.72
N SER A 192 -12.98 17.52 -2.99
CA SER A 192 -13.92 18.39 -2.29
C SER A 192 -14.35 17.90 -0.92
N THR A 193 -14.17 16.63 -0.55
CA THR A 193 -14.69 16.12 0.73
C THR A 193 -13.89 14.93 1.27
N ILE A 194 -13.04 15.17 2.28
CA ILE A 194 -13.22 14.41 3.52
C ILE A 194 -14.44 15.11 4.13
N ASP A 195 -15.64 14.61 3.81
CA ASP A 195 -16.88 15.26 4.21
C ASP A 195 -16.90 15.40 5.74
N PRO A 196 -17.07 16.62 6.29
CA PRO A 196 -17.51 16.73 7.66
C PRO A 196 -18.96 16.24 7.67
N MET A 197 -19.17 15.02 8.15
CA MET A 197 -20.49 14.65 8.67
C MET A 197 -20.94 15.65 9.73
#